data_AF-A0A4Q7KN25-F1
#
_entry.id   AF-A0A4Q7KN25-F1
#
_cell.length_a   1.000
_cell.length_b   1.000
_cell.length_c   1.000
_cell.angle_alpha   90.00
_cell.angle_beta   90.00
_cell.angle_gamma   90.00
#
_symmetry.space_group_name_H-M   'P 1'
#
loop_
_entity.id
_entity.type
_entity.pdbx_description
1 polymer ?
#
loop_
_entity_poly.entity_id
_entity_poly.type
_entity_poly.pdbx_seq_one_letter_code
_entity_poly.pdbx_strand_id
1 'polypeptide(L)'
;MAITAFVLVSAVGCGSSGDGAASSSSAPPPVTMSSAMPSQTTTSVPPPPVVTPKPKVPLPPTEDGSNIRACSDGVCEVLVVGQASITFTRNVGLATMTITVAPDGVDFGGVSPSGTVVNAREQRPDQGGPSTINKMTIAVVAIDGTSAVIRLGKA
;
A
#
# COMPACT_ATOMS: atom_id res chain seq x y z
N MET A 1 14.48 -29.30 46.29
CA MET A 1 14.19 -28.04 47.00
C MET A 1 13.99 -26.98 45.94
N ALA A 2 12.74 -26.76 45.52
CA ALA A 2 11.91 -25.56 45.84
C ALA A 2 12.45 -24.30 45.12
N ILE A 3 11.68 -23.48 44.41
CA ILE A 3 10.31 -23.01 44.66
C ILE A 3 9.62 -22.69 43.32
N THR A 4 8.36 -23.14 43.20
CA THR A 4 7.37 -22.80 42.17
C THR A 4 6.87 -21.36 42.37
N ALA A 5 6.75 -20.57 41.30
CA ALA A 5 5.94 -19.34 41.32
C ALA A 5 5.09 -19.23 40.04
N PHE A 6 3.82 -19.62 40.19
CA PHE A 6 2.71 -19.32 39.30
C PHE A 6 2.30 -17.84 39.53
N VAL A 7 2.12 -17.04 38.47
CA VAL A 7 1.42 -15.75 38.56
C VAL A 7 0.34 -15.68 37.48
N LEU A 8 -0.84 -15.27 37.94
CA LEU A 8 -2.16 -15.38 37.33
C LEU A 8 -2.47 -14.28 36.30
N VAL A 9 -3.37 -14.65 35.39
CA VAL A 9 -4.09 -13.81 34.41
C VAL A 9 -5.04 -12.84 35.12
N SER A 10 -5.15 -11.61 34.62
CA SER A 10 -6.27 -10.70 34.91
C SER A 10 -6.74 -9.95 33.65
N ALA A 11 -8.03 -9.67 33.64
CA ALA A 11 -8.90 -9.64 32.48
C ALA A 11 -9.09 -8.26 31.81
N VAL A 12 -9.70 -8.35 30.63
CA VAL A 12 -10.23 -7.31 29.76
C VAL A 12 -11.13 -6.31 30.51
N GLY A 13 -10.96 -5.01 30.26
CA GLY A 13 -11.86 -3.94 30.70
C GLY A 13 -12.06 -2.92 29.59
N CYS A 14 -13.17 -3.07 28.85
CA CYS A 14 -13.67 -2.15 27.83
C CYS A 14 -14.56 -1.10 28.53
N GLY A 15 -14.29 0.18 28.32
CA GLY A 15 -15.10 1.28 28.86
C GLY A 15 -15.40 2.30 27.76
N SER A 16 -16.63 2.32 27.26
CA SER A 16 -17.16 3.37 26.40
C SER A 16 -18.63 3.58 26.75
N SER A 17 -18.93 4.72 27.38
CA SER A 17 -20.29 5.17 27.69
C SER A 17 -20.60 6.40 26.83
N GLY A 18 -21.76 6.37 26.18
CA GLY A 18 -22.28 7.45 25.36
C GLY A 18 -23.69 7.10 24.88
N ASP A 19 -24.67 7.34 25.76
CA ASP A 19 -26.10 7.15 25.55
C ASP A 19 -26.72 8.26 24.67
N GLY A 20 -27.83 7.92 24.00
CA GLY A 20 -28.81 8.85 23.45
C GLY A 20 -28.94 8.74 21.92
N ALA A 21 -30.11 8.66 21.30
CA ALA A 21 -31.47 8.78 21.79
C ALA A 21 -32.46 8.17 20.77
N ALA A 22 -33.57 7.65 21.30
CA ALA A 22 -34.94 7.68 20.80
C ALA A 22 -35.26 7.53 19.28
N SER A 23 -36.01 6.46 19.02
CA SER A 23 -37.33 6.45 18.37
C SER A 23 -37.61 7.32 17.13
N SER A 24 -37.96 6.68 16.02
CA SER A 24 -39.35 6.54 15.55
C SER A 24 -39.46 6.39 14.04
N SER A 25 -40.36 5.49 13.65
CA SER A 25 -40.90 5.28 12.31
C SER A 25 -41.65 6.52 11.80
N SER A 26 -41.50 6.86 10.52
CA SER A 26 -42.55 7.45 9.66
C SER A 26 -42.06 7.61 8.21
N ALA A 27 -42.66 6.88 7.27
CA ALA A 27 -42.71 7.26 5.85
C ALA A 27 -43.76 8.38 5.68
N PRO A 28 -43.59 9.34 4.75
CA PRO A 28 -44.42 9.36 3.52
C PRO A 28 -43.70 10.05 2.30
N PRO A 29 -44.42 10.55 1.26
CA PRO A 29 -44.53 10.07 -0.12
C PRO A 29 -43.60 10.77 -1.16
N PRO A 30 -43.62 10.39 -2.46
CA PRO A 30 -42.80 11.04 -3.50
C PRO A 30 -43.45 12.32 -4.02
N VAL A 31 -42.64 13.34 -4.32
CA VAL A 31 -43.06 14.54 -5.04
C VAL A 31 -42.16 14.86 -6.23
N THR A 32 -42.82 15.28 -7.29
CA THR A 32 -42.36 15.45 -8.67
C THR A 32 -41.92 16.90 -8.95
N MET A 33 -41.00 17.06 -9.90
CA MET A 33 -40.78 18.20 -10.84
C MET A 33 -40.02 19.48 -10.41
N SER A 34 -38.90 19.67 -11.14
CA SER A 34 -38.58 20.79 -12.05
C SER A 34 -38.02 22.15 -11.56
N SER A 35 -37.00 22.58 -12.33
CA SER A 35 -36.52 23.95 -12.60
C SER A 35 -35.82 24.77 -11.51
N ALA A 36 -34.50 24.96 -11.66
CA ALA A 36 -33.93 26.24 -12.12
C ALA A 36 -32.38 26.17 -12.13
N MET A 37 -31.81 26.51 -13.28
CA MET A 37 -30.38 26.61 -13.55
C MET A 37 -29.80 27.91 -12.96
N PRO A 38 -28.74 27.87 -12.14
CA PRO A 38 -27.93 29.05 -11.89
C PRO A 38 -26.93 29.21 -13.04
N SER A 39 -27.05 30.30 -13.80
CA SER A 39 -25.98 30.77 -14.71
C SER A 39 -24.74 31.08 -13.88
N GLN A 40 -23.73 30.21 -13.94
CA GLN A 40 -22.42 30.49 -13.37
C GLN A 40 -21.60 31.33 -14.36
N THR A 41 -21.29 32.53 -13.92
CA THR A 41 -20.31 33.44 -14.49
C THR A 41 -18.98 32.72 -14.67
N THR A 42 -18.51 32.60 -15.91
CA THR A 42 -17.20 32.03 -16.25
C THR A 42 -16.09 33.01 -15.88
N THR A 43 -15.59 32.92 -14.65
CA THR A 43 -14.29 33.50 -14.29
C THR A 43 -13.21 32.78 -15.09
N SER A 44 -12.64 33.45 -16.08
CA SER A 44 -11.51 33.00 -16.88
C SER A 44 -10.30 32.73 -15.97
N VAL A 45 -10.03 31.46 -15.69
CA VAL A 45 -8.79 31.02 -15.04
C VAL A 45 -7.70 31.00 -16.11
N PRO A 46 -6.55 31.68 -15.90
CA PRO A 46 -5.44 31.63 -16.84
C PRO A 46 -4.97 30.18 -17.03
N PRO A 47 -4.65 29.75 -18.26
CA PRO A 47 -4.25 28.38 -18.53
C PRO A 47 -3.00 28.02 -17.72
N PRO A 48 -2.95 26.84 -17.09
CA PRO A 48 -1.77 26.39 -16.37
C PRO A 48 -0.56 26.31 -17.32
N PRO A 49 0.66 26.57 -16.82
CA PRO A 49 1.86 26.44 -17.63
C PRO A 49 1.94 25.02 -18.21
N VAL A 50 2.16 24.95 -19.52
CA VAL A 50 2.36 23.69 -20.24
C VAL A 50 3.65 23.06 -19.73
N VAL A 51 3.54 22.15 -18.76
CA VAL A 51 4.67 21.34 -18.31
C VAL A 51 5.03 20.41 -19.46
N THR A 52 6.11 20.74 -20.16
CA THR A 52 6.64 19.88 -21.21
C THR A 52 7.04 18.55 -20.57
N PRO A 53 6.45 17.40 -20.97
CA PRO A 53 6.81 16.13 -20.35
C PRO A 53 8.28 15.85 -20.64
N LYS A 54 9.07 15.73 -19.57
CA LYS A 54 10.46 15.27 -19.63
C LYS A 54 10.47 13.93 -20.38
N PRO A 55 11.43 13.67 -21.30
CA PRO A 55 11.52 12.39 -21.98
C PRO A 55 11.51 11.25 -20.98
N LYS A 56 10.45 10.44 -21.01
CA LYS A 56 10.29 9.24 -20.20
C LYS A 56 11.32 8.24 -20.71
N VAL A 57 12.36 7.96 -19.94
CA VAL A 57 13.20 6.79 -20.21
C VAL A 57 12.27 5.58 -20.04
N PRO A 58 12.10 4.73 -21.06
CA PRO A 58 11.25 3.56 -20.92
C PRO A 58 11.74 2.69 -19.76
N LEU A 59 10.81 2.20 -18.94
CA LEU A 59 11.14 1.24 -17.90
C LEU A 59 11.76 -0.02 -18.55
N PRO A 60 12.77 -0.63 -17.91
CA PRO A 60 13.36 -1.86 -18.43
C PRO A 60 12.30 -2.98 -18.51
N PRO A 61 12.45 -3.93 -19.45
CA PRO A 61 11.62 -5.12 -19.46
C PRO A 61 11.82 -5.89 -18.16
N THR A 62 10.78 -6.63 -17.75
CA THR A 62 10.76 -7.42 -16.52
C THR A 62 10.58 -8.89 -16.86
N GLU A 63 11.23 -9.78 -16.12
CA GLU A 63 11.14 -11.23 -16.36
C GLU A 63 9.70 -11.74 -16.24
N ASP A 64 8.94 -11.26 -15.25
CA ASP A 64 7.57 -11.70 -14.96
C ASP A 64 6.50 -10.69 -15.42
N GLY A 65 6.87 -9.63 -16.12
CA GLY A 65 5.92 -8.60 -16.55
C GLY A 65 5.25 -7.93 -15.36
N SER A 66 3.93 -7.72 -15.42
CA SER A 66 3.13 -7.21 -14.29
C SER A 66 2.51 -8.32 -13.42
N ASN A 67 2.97 -9.56 -13.53
CA ASN A 67 2.38 -10.69 -12.81
C ASN A 67 2.86 -10.76 -11.36
N ILE A 68 2.25 -9.96 -10.47
CA ILE A 68 2.61 -9.92 -9.04
C ILE A 68 2.55 -11.29 -8.34
N ARG A 69 1.78 -12.25 -8.87
CA ARG A 69 1.66 -13.60 -8.28
C ARG A 69 2.91 -14.45 -8.52
N ALA A 70 3.70 -14.12 -9.54
CA ALA A 70 5.00 -14.77 -9.77
C ALA A 70 5.92 -14.63 -8.55
N CYS A 71 5.83 -13.50 -7.84
CA CYS A 71 6.59 -13.18 -6.64
C CYS A 71 6.21 -13.97 -5.37
N SER A 72 5.24 -14.88 -5.44
CA SER A 72 4.72 -15.57 -4.26
C SER A 72 5.75 -16.50 -3.59
N ASP A 73 6.84 -16.86 -4.26
CA ASP A 73 7.94 -17.62 -3.69
C ASP A 73 9.10 -16.75 -3.16
N GLY A 74 9.02 -15.42 -3.35
CA GLY A 74 10.04 -14.45 -2.96
C GLY A 74 11.12 -14.19 -3.99
N VAL A 75 10.98 -14.70 -5.22
CA VAL A 75 11.94 -14.48 -6.32
C VAL A 75 11.17 -14.11 -7.58
N CYS A 76 11.35 -12.89 -8.07
CA CYS A 76 10.68 -12.41 -9.27
C CYS A 76 11.27 -11.08 -9.72
N GLU A 77 10.96 -10.67 -10.94
CA GLU A 77 11.11 -9.29 -11.40
C GLU A 77 9.81 -8.81 -12.06
N VAL A 78 9.16 -7.81 -11.46
CA VAL A 78 7.84 -7.35 -11.88
C VAL A 78 7.73 -5.84 -12.02
N LEU A 79 6.89 -5.41 -12.96
CA LEU A 79 6.39 -4.05 -13.08
C LEU A 79 5.19 -3.86 -12.15
N VAL A 80 5.33 -2.94 -11.19
CA VAL A 80 4.26 -2.51 -10.28
C VAL A 80 3.79 -1.11 -10.66
N VAL A 81 2.48 -0.89 -10.68
CA VAL A 81 1.86 0.42 -10.94
C VAL A 81 0.98 0.80 -9.75
N GLY A 82 1.29 1.94 -9.12
CA GLY A 82 0.59 2.43 -7.93
C GLY A 82 0.87 1.57 -6.70
N GLN A 83 0.03 0.56 -6.45
CA GLN A 83 0.17 -0.32 -5.30
C GLN A 83 -0.09 -1.77 -5.67
N ALA A 84 0.65 -2.68 -5.06
CA ALA A 84 0.44 -4.12 -5.19
C ALA A 84 0.64 -4.84 -3.85
N SER A 85 0.08 -6.03 -3.72
CA SER A 85 0.29 -6.91 -2.57
C SER A 85 0.65 -8.31 -3.01
N ILE A 86 1.58 -8.91 -2.28
CA ILE A 86 2.09 -10.27 -2.46
C ILE A 86 1.75 -11.07 -1.20
N THR A 87 1.17 -12.25 -1.39
CA THR A 87 1.08 -13.27 -0.35
C THR A 87 2.14 -14.32 -0.63
N PHE A 88 3.00 -14.57 0.34
CA PHE A 88 4.08 -15.54 0.19
C PHE A 88 3.61 -16.95 0.51
N THR A 89 4.04 -17.90 -0.31
CA THR A 89 3.81 -19.34 -0.13
C THR A 89 5.03 -20.04 0.46
N ARG A 90 6.23 -19.46 0.29
CA ARG A 90 7.47 -19.92 0.91
C ARG A 90 7.79 -19.14 2.18
N ASN A 91 8.61 -19.75 3.04
CA ASN A 91 9.08 -19.11 4.25
C ASN A 91 10.22 -18.12 3.94
N VAL A 92 9.84 -16.90 3.57
CA VAL A 92 10.74 -15.75 3.34
C VAL A 92 10.85 -14.82 4.56
N GLY A 93 10.24 -15.22 5.68
CA GLY A 93 10.11 -14.39 6.89
C GLY A 93 8.96 -13.38 6.84
N LEU A 94 8.20 -13.34 5.74
CA LEU A 94 6.97 -12.56 5.58
C LEU A 94 5.83 -13.48 5.16
N ALA A 95 4.63 -13.19 5.66
CA ALA A 95 3.38 -13.78 5.19
C ALA A 95 2.81 -12.94 4.03
N THR A 96 2.85 -11.62 4.15
CA THR A 96 2.42 -10.68 3.11
C THR A 96 3.40 -9.52 2.97
N MET A 97 3.42 -8.92 1.78
CA MET A 97 4.09 -7.67 1.51
C MET A 97 3.19 -6.75 0.67
N THR A 98 3.20 -5.47 0.98
CA THR A 98 2.56 -4.39 0.24
C THR A 98 3.66 -3.51 -0.35
N ILE A 99 3.53 -3.20 -1.63
CA ILE A 99 4.44 -2.34 -2.39
C ILE A 99 3.65 -1.10 -2.78
N THR A 100 4.14 0.08 -2.42
CA THR A 100 3.54 1.37 -2.83
C THR A 100 4.59 2.16 -3.61
N VAL A 101 4.26 2.54 -4.84
CA VAL A 101 5.14 3.25 -5.77
C VAL A 101 4.78 4.72 -5.81
N ALA A 102 5.76 5.57 -5.52
CA ALA A 102 5.69 7.01 -5.66
C ALA A 102 6.81 7.51 -6.60
N PRO A 103 6.71 8.73 -7.14
CA PRO A 103 7.71 9.27 -8.07
C PRO A 103 9.13 9.41 -7.48
N ASP A 104 9.23 9.53 -6.17
CA ASP A 104 10.45 9.74 -5.41
C ASP A 104 11.05 8.46 -4.83
N GLY A 105 10.25 7.39 -4.68
CA GLY A 105 10.69 6.12 -4.11
C GLY A 105 9.59 5.06 -4.04
N VAL A 106 9.97 3.87 -3.61
CA VAL A 106 9.06 2.74 -3.38
C VAL A 106 9.07 2.37 -1.91
N ASP A 107 7.89 2.23 -1.34
CA ASP A 107 7.69 1.76 0.01
C ASP A 107 7.31 0.28 0.02
N PHE A 108 7.97 -0.48 0.89
CA PHE A 108 7.66 -1.87 1.17
C PHE A 108 7.17 -1.98 2.62
N GLY A 109 5.96 -2.51 2.79
CA GLY A 109 5.43 -2.91 4.09
C GLY A 109 5.26 -4.41 4.14
N GLY A 110 5.81 -5.09 5.14
CA GLY A 110 5.71 -6.53 5.31
C GLY A 110 5.04 -6.90 6.63
N VAL A 111 4.32 -8.02 6.65
CA VAL A 111 3.81 -8.63 7.88
C VAL A 111 4.39 -10.04 7.99
N SER A 112 5.04 -10.36 9.11
CA SER A 112 5.54 -11.70 9.38
C SER A 112 4.39 -12.67 9.72
N PRO A 113 4.62 -14.00 9.68
CA PRO A 113 3.62 -14.97 10.16
C PRO A 113 3.23 -14.80 11.63
N SER A 114 4.08 -14.16 12.45
CA SER A 114 3.78 -13.83 13.85
C SER A 114 3.04 -12.50 14.03
N GLY A 115 2.69 -11.81 12.95
CA GLY A 115 1.99 -10.52 12.97
C GLY A 115 2.92 -9.31 13.15
N THR A 116 4.24 -9.49 13.13
CA THR A 116 5.20 -8.39 13.23
C THR A 116 5.21 -7.60 11.94
N VAL A 117 5.06 -6.27 12.03
CA VAL A 117 5.12 -5.38 10.87
C VAL A 117 6.55 -4.87 10.68
N VAL A 118 7.03 -4.92 9.43
CA VAL A 118 8.32 -4.38 9.01
C VAL A 118 8.11 -3.42 7.85
N ASN A 119 8.95 -2.40 7.73
CA ASN A 119 8.85 -1.43 6.65
C ASN A 119 10.24 -1.08 6.12
N ALA A 120 10.37 -0.95 4.81
CA ALA A 120 11.47 -0.25 4.15
C ALA A 120 10.86 0.85 3.29
N ARG A 121 11.15 2.09 3.65
CA ARG A 121 10.55 3.27 3.02
C ARG A 121 11.52 3.91 2.05
N GLU A 122 10.97 4.66 1.10
CA GLU A 122 11.73 5.52 0.18
C GLU A 122 12.86 4.78 -0.53
N GLN A 123 12.61 3.55 -0.97
CA GLN A 123 13.61 2.76 -1.66
C GLN A 123 13.79 3.27 -3.09
N ARG A 124 15.04 3.43 -3.52
CA ARG A 124 15.41 4.03 -4.80
C ARG A 124 16.43 3.16 -5.53
N PRO A 125 16.47 3.20 -6.87
CA PRO A 125 17.43 2.42 -7.64
C PRO A 125 18.89 2.84 -7.45
N ASP A 126 19.14 4.05 -6.94
CA ASP A 126 20.46 4.64 -6.76
C ASP A 126 21.02 4.53 -5.32
N GLN A 127 20.37 3.75 -4.45
CA GLN A 127 20.70 3.67 -3.02
C GLN A 127 21.92 2.78 -2.65
N GLY A 128 22.72 2.37 -3.64
CA GLY A 128 23.94 1.58 -3.41
C GLY A 128 23.74 0.06 -3.32
N GLY A 129 22.54 -0.45 -3.59
CA GLY A 129 22.28 -1.89 -3.70
C GLY A 129 20.90 -2.33 -3.23
N PRO A 130 20.61 -3.64 -3.30
CA PRO A 130 19.38 -4.22 -2.77
C PRO A 130 19.31 -4.06 -1.25
N SER A 131 18.14 -3.70 -0.75
CA SER A 131 17.82 -3.78 0.67
C SER A 131 17.49 -5.19 1.08
N THR A 132 17.66 -5.53 2.35
CA THR A 132 17.30 -6.84 2.90
C THR A 132 16.22 -6.69 3.97
N ILE A 133 15.15 -7.47 3.84
CA ILE A 133 14.11 -7.60 4.86
C ILE A 133 13.96 -9.10 5.16
N ASN A 134 14.24 -9.49 6.41
CA ASN A 134 14.25 -10.89 6.83
C ASN A 134 15.17 -11.74 5.94
N LYS A 135 14.62 -12.71 5.19
CA LYS A 135 15.37 -13.64 4.32
C LYS A 135 15.26 -13.27 2.83
N MET A 136 14.89 -12.02 2.53
CA MET A 136 14.60 -11.56 1.18
C MET A 136 15.40 -10.29 0.86
N THR A 137 15.98 -10.26 -0.34
CA THR A 137 16.53 -9.05 -0.95
C THR A 137 15.46 -8.36 -1.78
N ILE A 138 15.43 -7.04 -1.71
CA ILE A 138 14.48 -6.19 -2.42
C ILE A 138 15.29 -5.11 -3.14
N ALA A 139 15.12 -5.03 -4.45
CA ALA A 139 15.72 -3.97 -5.26
C ALA A 139 14.63 -3.22 -6.02
N VAL A 140 14.73 -1.90 -6.01
CA VAL A 140 14.04 -1.06 -6.98
C VAL A 140 15.00 -0.92 -8.16
N VAL A 141 14.59 -1.35 -9.35
CA VAL A 141 15.45 -1.32 -10.55
C VAL A 141 15.28 0.01 -11.29
N ALA A 142 14.03 0.48 -11.38
CA ALA A 142 13.70 1.76 -12.01
C ALA A 142 12.36 2.28 -11.48
N ILE A 143 12.18 3.61 -11.51
CA ILE A 143 10.93 4.30 -11.18
C ILE A 143 10.61 5.27 -12.31
N ASP A 144 9.34 5.33 -12.68
CA ASP A 144 8.79 6.25 -13.67
C ASP A 144 7.37 6.69 -13.26
N GLY A 145 7.30 7.83 -12.57
CA GLY A 145 6.06 8.33 -11.97
C GLY A 145 5.52 7.35 -10.93
N THR A 146 4.34 6.78 -11.16
CA THR A 146 3.73 5.78 -10.28
C THR A 146 4.01 4.34 -10.71
N SER A 147 4.93 4.12 -11.64
CA SER A 147 5.32 2.79 -12.13
C SER A 147 6.75 2.49 -11.71
N ALA A 148 7.02 1.26 -11.26
CA ALA A 148 8.37 0.84 -10.88
C ALA A 148 8.63 -0.61 -11.24
N VAL A 149 9.88 -0.91 -11.61
CA VAL A 149 10.37 -2.28 -11.76
C VAL A 149 11.00 -2.69 -10.43
N ILE A 150 10.47 -3.78 -9.87
CA ILE A 150 10.88 -4.32 -8.57
C ILE A 150 11.46 -5.71 -8.79
N ARG A 151 12.62 -5.96 -8.18
CA ARG A 151 13.23 -7.29 -8.14
C ARG A 151 13.26 -7.81 -6.72
N LEU A 152 12.70 -9.00 -6.52
CA LEU A 152 12.77 -9.75 -5.27
C LEU A 152 13.73 -10.92 -5.45
N GLY A 153 14.43 -11.25 -4.38
CA GLY A 153 15.36 -12.36 -4.39
C GLY A 153 15.61 -12.89 -3.00
N LYS A 154 16.40 -13.96 -2.94
CA LYS A 154 16.80 -14.58 -1.69
C LYS A 154 18.00 -13.86 -1.10
N ALA A 155 17.92 -13.58 0.22
CA ALA A 155 19.08 -13.18 1.02
C ALA A 155 19.89 -14.38 1.52
#